data_AF-A0A9D1KUV9-F1
#
_entry.id   AF-A0A9D1KUV9-F1
#
_cell.length_a   1.000
_cell.length_b   1.000
_cell.length_c   1.000
_cell.angle_alpha   90.00
_cell.angle_beta   90.00
_cell.angle_gamma   90.00
#
_symmetry.space_group_name_H-M   'P 1'
#
loop_
_entity.id
_entity.type
_entity.pdbx_description
1 polymer ?
#
loop_
_entity_poly.entity_id
_entity_poly.type
_entity_poly.pdbx_seq_one_letter_code
_entity_poly.pdbx_strand_id
1 'polypeptide(L)'
;MELWVAVHIASDVYSRVRVDTAQDVVCVDGDALSISPLDKQVLMKALSASPQVQVVSVCPQAQERVLRYAAAMGAPQVFRINDCPRDAYAAAAEVAAFLKDRPQPVVLCGESGWDYASGDFPRWLSQLSGIALVEGVCDFRPCADEPGMLEVSRQTDAFSETLRVKAPVILSCNKAIYPSEQVRIPSMREMMLAMRSQIHLVPPAGDFSPRKEYSGYRMMPARVSVRFLPPEDFVQMADVFQQALADAEGFSSEGETPVFSGRVLARVSSLEDPHPLPAQAEQVDRQPMPVHADVRTAPLVVSGGMGVEPSLWPLLEQLARDGGGATACTRPVYQAGRRPYFEHVGQTGAKVEPALYLAVGISGALQHIAGMIRSRKVLAINTDPQAEIFKYADYGVVGDAGRILPGLVEELRRRSGNPVNTSANSK
;
A
#
# COMPACT_ATOMS: atom_id res chain seq x y z
N MET A 1 -8.08 30.97 -8.82
CA MET A 1 -7.95 29.57 -8.38
C MET A 1 -6.95 29.53 -7.25
N GLU A 2 -7.37 29.08 -6.07
CA GLU A 2 -6.49 28.99 -4.91
C GLU A 2 -5.85 27.60 -4.85
N LEU A 3 -4.52 27.54 -4.95
CA LEU A 3 -3.78 26.30 -4.82
C LEU A 3 -3.38 26.08 -3.36
N TRP A 4 -3.93 25.04 -2.77
CA TRP A 4 -3.69 24.61 -1.41
C TRP A 4 -2.85 23.33 -1.44
N VAL A 5 -1.80 23.26 -0.64
CA VAL A 5 -1.02 22.03 -0.44
C VAL A 5 -1.17 21.59 1.00
N ALA A 6 -1.82 20.44 1.22
CA ALA A 6 -1.93 19.83 2.53
C ALA A 6 -0.69 18.98 2.80
N VAL A 7 0.12 19.38 3.80
CA VAL A 7 1.41 18.74 4.09
C VAL A 7 1.39 18.01 5.44
N HIS A 8 1.93 16.81 5.46
CA HIS A 8 2.13 16.02 6.67
C HIS A 8 3.54 16.18 7.22
N ILE A 9 3.65 16.18 8.55
CA ILE A 9 4.92 16.11 9.26
C ILE A 9 5.12 14.67 9.72
N ALA A 10 6.08 14.00 9.12
CA ALA A 10 6.44 12.62 9.43
C ALA A 10 7.78 12.54 10.14
N SER A 11 8.03 11.41 10.79
CA SER A 11 9.39 11.01 11.18
C SER A 11 10.28 10.94 9.94
N ASP A 12 11.47 11.50 10.02
CA ASP A 12 12.48 11.34 8.97
C ASP A 12 12.78 9.84 8.78
N VAL A 13 13.03 9.45 7.54
CA VAL A 13 13.36 8.07 7.13
C VAL A 13 14.64 7.56 7.80
N TYR A 14 15.45 8.45 8.38
CA TYR A 14 16.66 8.12 9.13
C TYR A 14 16.44 7.98 10.65
N SER A 15 15.24 8.29 11.15
CA SER A 15 14.92 8.16 12.57
C SER A 15 14.93 6.70 13.02
N ARG A 16 15.61 6.40 14.14
CA ARG A 16 15.71 5.04 14.67
C ARG A 16 14.47 4.73 15.50
N VAL A 17 13.57 3.90 14.97
CA VAL A 17 12.41 3.43 15.73
C VAL A 17 12.82 2.25 16.62
N ARG A 18 12.67 2.39 17.94
CA ARG A 18 12.78 1.31 18.93
C ARG A 18 11.45 1.09 19.62
N VAL A 19 11.19 -0.13 20.06
CA VAL A 19 10.02 -0.44 20.90
C VAL A 19 10.54 -0.57 22.32
N ASP A 20 10.11 0.32 23.21
CA ASP A 20 10.33 0.18 24.65
C ASP A 20 9.27 -0.78 25.19
N THR A 21 9.68 -2.04 25.33
CA THR A 21 8.82 -3.14 25.79
C THR A 21 8.49 -3.05 27.28
N ALA A 22 9.17 -2.20 28.06
CA ALA A 22 8.84 -1.98 29.47
C ALA A 22 7.70 -0.98 29.63
N GLN A 23 7.56 -0.06 28.68
CA GLN A 23 6.54 0.99 28.67
C GLN A 23 5.44 0.75 27.63
N ASP A 24 5.54 -0.30 26.80
CA ASP A 24 4.66 -0.57 25.66
C ASP A 24 4.52 0.64 24.70
N VAL A 25 5.61 1.40 24.55
CA VAL A 25 5.67 2.57 23.68
C VAL A 25 6.70 2.36 22.57
N VAL A 26 6.39 2.89 21.39
CA VAL A 26 7.36 3.01 20.31
C VAL A 26 8.14 4.31 20.54
N CYS A 27 9.42 4.20 20.86
CA CYS A 27 10.31 5.37 20.96
C CYS A 27 11.01 5.58 19.61
N VAL A 28 11.02 6.81 19.12
CA VAL A 28 11.77 7.18 17.92
C VAL A 28 13.02 7.92 18.40
N ASP A 29 14.17 7.26 18.38
CA ASP A 29 15.45 7.88 18.75
C ASP A 29 15.90 8.81 17.62
N GLY A 30 16.00 10.10 17.94
CA GLY A 30 16.30 11.16 16.98
C GLY A 30 15.02 11.70 16.34
N ASP A 31 14.34 12.59 17.05
CA ASP A 31 13.14 13.36 16.63
C ASP A 31 13.45 14.36 15.50
N ALA A 32 14.13 13.91 14.43
CA ALA A 32 14.16 14.66 13.19
C ALA A 32 12.78 14.48 12.53
N LEU A 33 11.86 15.40 12.81
CA LEU A 33 10.61 15.50 12.09
C LEU A 33 10.86 16.29 10.80
N SER A 34 10.25 15.85 9.70
CA SER A 34 10.33 16.54 8.41
C SER A 34 8.99 16.52 7.69
N ILE A 35 8.77 17.48 6.79
CA ILE A 35 7.65 17.37 5.85
C ILE A 35 7.87 16.11 5.02
N SER A 36 6.81 15.31 4.85
CA SER A 36 6.83 14.07 4.07
C SER A 36 7.51 14.30 2.71
N PRO A 37 8.41 13.40 2.26
CA PRO A 37 9.09 13.55 0.97
C PRO A 37 8.15 13.76 -0.21
N LEU A 38 7.01 13.05 -0.22
CA LEU A 38 6.00 13.19 -1.27
C LEU A 38 5.30 14.55 -1.20
N ASP A 39 4.97 15.03 0.00
CA ASP A 39 4.36 16.35 0.14
C ASP A 39 5.31 17.48 -0.26
N LYS A 40 6.64 17.28 -0.11
CA LYS A 40 7.65 18.20 -0.68
C LYS A 40 7.62 18.20 -2.21
N GLN A 41 7.49 17.03 -2.85
CA GLN A 41 7.32 16.92 -4.31
C GLN A 41 6.05 17.64 -4.77
N VAL A 42 4.93 17.42 -4.07
CA VAL A 42 3.65 18.08 -4.35
C VAL A 42 3.77 19.59 -4.21
N LEU A 43 4.42 20.08 -3.14
CA LEU A 43 4.67 21.51 -2.95
C LEU A 43 5.51 22.10 -4.08
N MET A 44 6.58 21.42 -4.51
CA MET A 44 7.41 21.86 -5.62
C MET A 44 6.65 21.89 -6.94
N LYS A 45 5.81 20.89 -7.20
CA LYS A 45 4.93 20.89 -8.38
C LYS A 45 3.95 22.07 -8.33
N ALA A 46 3.29 22.30 -7.19
CA ALA A 46 2.37 23.41 -7.03
C ALA A 46 3.07 24.77 -7.26
N LEU A 47 4.28 24.95 -6.70
CA LEU A 47 5.08 26.16 -6.88
C LEU A 47 5.56 26.37 -8.32
N SER A 48 5.80 25.29 -9.08
CA SER A 48 6.08 25.39 -10.52
C SER A 48 4.86 25.81 -11.36
N ALA A 49 3.65 25.50 -10.88
CA ALA A 49 2.41 25.86 -11.55
C ALA A 49 1.94 27.27 -11.19
N SER A 50 2.21 27.74 -9.96
CA SER A 50 1.88 29.08 -9.50
C SER A 50 2.78 29.53 -8.34
N PRO A 51 3.22 30.80 -8.29
CA PRO A 51 3.93 31.34 -7.14
C PRO A 51 3.01 31.61 -5.92
N GLN A 52 1.69 31.61 -6.09
CA GLN A 52 0.71 31.91 -5.02
C GLN A 52 0.14 30.64 -4.39
N VAL A 53 1.02 29.77 -3.87
CA VAL A 53 0.63 28.53 -3.19
C VAL A 53 0.43 28.75 -1.70
N GLN A 54 -0.63 28.17 -1.15
CA GLN A 54 -0.94 28.20 0.27
C GLN A 54 -0.72 26.81 0.85
N VAL A 55 -0.03 26.72 1.99
CA VAL A 55 0.24 25.44 2.66
C VAL A 55 -0.62 25.33 3.90
N VAL A 56 -1.25 24.19 4.11
CA VAL A 56 -1.98 23.87 5.34
C VAL A 56 -1.45 22.59 5.96
N SER A 57 -1.31 22.57 7.28
CA SER A 57 -0.97 21.38 8.04
C SER A 57 -1.70 21.38 9.38
N VAL A 58 -2.00 20.20 9.88
CA VAL A 58 -2.62 19.95 11.18
C VAL A 58 -1.52 19.38 12.06
N CYS A 59 -0.97 20.21 12.94
CA CYS A 59 0.13 19.80 13.78
C CYS A 59 0.24 20.64 15.07
N PRO A 60 0.73 20.02 16.17
CA PRO A 60 0.90 20.72 17.43
C PRO A 60 2.02 21.76 17.33
N GLN A 61 2.03 22.71 18.27
CA GLN A 61 2.99 23.82 18.28
C GLN A 61 4.46 23.37 18.23
N ALA A 62 4.77 22.23 18.86
CA ALA A 62 6.12 21.65 18.86
C ALA A 62 6.66 21.38 17.44
N GLN A 63 5.78 21.15 16.46
CA GLN A 63 6.14 20.82 15.08
C GLN A 63 6.15 22.05 14.14
N GLU A 64 5.79 23.24 14.63
CA GLU A 64 5.74 24.46 13.80
C GLU A 64 7.08 24.77 13.15
N ARG A 65 8.20 24.49 13.86
CA ARG A 65 9.56 24.69 13.32
C ARG A 65 9.79 23.88 12.03
N VAL A 66 9.21 22.69 11.94
CA VAL A 66 9.31 21.82 10.75
C VAL A 66 8.42 22.37 9.64
N LEU A 67 7.22 22.84 9.99
CA LEU A 67 6.29 23.43 9.02
C LEU A 67 6.87 24.68 8.33
N ARG A 68 7.71 25.46 9.04
CA ARG A 68 8.45 26.61 8.45
C ARG A 68 9.36 26.22 7.28
N TYR A 69 9.71 24.95 7.14
CA TYR A 69 10.41 24.46 5.96
C TYR A 69 9.60 24.71 4.67
N ALA A 70 8.27 24.63 4.71
CA ALA A 70 7.41 24.95 3.57
C ALA A 70 7.55 26.42 3.13
N ALA A 71 7.61 27.34 4.09
CA ALA A 71 7.88 28.76 3.80
C ALA A 71 9.29 28.95 3.22
N ALA A 72 10.29 28.22 3.72
CA ALA A 72 11.65 28.25 3.19
C ALA A 72 11.75 27.67 1.76
N MET A 73 10.89 26.73 1.40
CA MET A 73 10.76 26.21 0.03
C MET A 73 10.11 27.20 -0.93
N GLY A 74 9.47 28.27 -0.42
CA GLY A 74 8.88 29.34 -1.21
C GLY A 74 7.37 29.50 -1.06
N ALA A 75 6.71 28.77 -0.15
CA ALA A 75 5.29 28.96 0.11
C ALA A 75 5.04 30.34 0.78
N PRO A 76 4.32 31.28 0.13
CA PRO A 76 4.09 32.61 0.68
C PRO A 76 3.21 32.63 1.93
N GLN A 77 2.28 31.67 2.06
CA GLN A 77 1.39 31.57 3.21
C GLN A 77 1.34 30.14 3.73
N VAL A 78 1.46 30.01 5.05
CA VAL A 78 1.47 28.72 5.74
C VAL A 78 0.50 28.79 6.92
N PHE A 79 -0.45 27.86 6.93
CA PHE A 79 -1.50 27.73 7.92
C PHE A 79 -1.24 26.50 8.79
N ARG A 80 -1.33 26.68 10.11
CA ARG A 80 -1.18 25.61 11.10
C ARG A 80 -2.48 25.46 11.87
N ILE A 81 -3.18 24.37 11.64
CA ILE A 81 -4.30 23.93 12.47
C ILE A 81 -3.69 23.31 13.73
N ASN A 82 -3.94 23.93 14.89
CA ASN A 82 -3.27 23.62 16.16
C ASN A 82 -3.87 22.39 16.84
N ASP A 83 -3.84 21.25 16.16
CA ASP A 83 -4.31 19.96 16.65
C ASP A 83 -3.23 18.86 16.48
N CYS A 84 -3.41 17.73 17.14
CA CYS A 84 -2.53 16.56 17.05
C CYS A 84 -3.35 15.32 16.63
N PRO A 85 -3.71 15.21 15.34
CA PRO A 85 -4.60 14.17 14.85
C PRO A 85 -3.97 12.79 15.05
N ARG A 86 -4.78 11.84 15.56
CA ARG A 86 -4.33 10.47 15.84
C ARG A 86 -4.39 9.54 14.63
N ASP A 87 -5.13 9.94 13.60
CA ASP A 87 -5.30 9.21 12.34
C ASP A 87 -5.62 10.16 11.18
N ALA A 88 -5.67 9.60 9.98
CA ALA A 88 -5.95 10.31 8.74
C ALA A 88 -7.35 10.93 8.71
N TYR A 89 -8.33 10.32 9.38
CA TYR A 89 -9.70 10.82 9.45
C TYR A 89 -9.77 12.13 10.23
N ALA A 90 -9.20 12.17 11.44
CA ALA A 90 -9.19 13.37 12.28
C ALA A 90 -8.46 14.53 11.59
N ALA A 91 -7.32 14.23 10.95
CA ALA A 91 -6.59 15.18 10.13
C ALA A 91 -7.43 15.72 8.96
N ALA A 92 -8.10 14.83 8.22
CA ALA A 92 -8.96 15.20 7.10
C ALA A 92 -10.17 16.03 7.56
N ALA A 93 -10.74 15.73 8.72
CA ALA A 93 -11.86 16.48 9.30
C ALA A 93 -11.47 17.92 9.65
N GLU A 94 -10.31 18.11 10.27
CA GLU A 94 -9.76 19.44 10.55
C GLU A 94 -9.51 20.24 9.26
N VAL A 95 -8.91 19.61 8.24
CA VAL A 95 -8.65 20.27 6.95
C VAL A 95 -9.97 20.54 6.22
N ALA A 96 -10.95 19.64 6.25
CA ALA A 96 -12.26 19.84 5.65
C ALA A 96 -13.00 21.02 6.30
N ALA A 97 -12.99 21.10 7.64
CA ALA A 97 -13.56 22.22 8.38
C ALA A 97 -12.87 23.54 8.01
N PHE A 98 -11.54 23.52 7.88
CA PHE A 98 -10.77 24.66 7.40
C PHE A 98 -11.16 25.08 5.97
N LEU A 99 -11.46 24.15 5.07
CA LEU A 99 -11.78 24.46 3.68
C LEU A 99 -13.21 24.99 3.46
N LYS A 100 -14.12 24.82 4.42
CA LYS A 100 -15.57 25.08 4.26
C LYS A 100 -15.92 26.48 3.73
N ASP A 101 -15.20 27.51 4.17
CA ASP A 101 -15.49 28.91 3.84
C ASP A 101 -14.62 29.46 2.69
N ARG A 102 -13.88 28.59 1.99
CA ARG A 102 -12.94 28.98 0.93
C ARG A 102 -13.53 28.75 -0.47
N PRO A 103 -13.58 29.76 -1.35
CA PRO A 103 -14.18 29.61 -2.67
C PRO A 103 -13.24 28.88 -3.64
N GLN A 104 -13.72 27.76 -4.21
CA GLN A 104 -13.06 26.99 -5.26
C GLN A 104 -11.61 26.54 -4.95
N PRO A 105 -11.34 25.88 -3.81
CA PRO A 105 -10.01 25.39 -3.51
C PRO A 105 -9.60 24.27 -4.48
N VAL A 106 -8.35 24.33 -4.94
CA VAL A 106 -7.65 23.19 -5.54
C VAL A 106 -6.67 22.69 -4.50
N VAL A 107 -6.96 21.52 -3.93
CA VAL A 107 -6.18 20.98 -2.81
C VAL A 107 -5.31 19.86 -3.32
N LEU A 108 -3.99 19.98 -3.18
CA LEU A 108 -3.03 18.95 -3.49
C LEU A 108 -2.55 18.29 -2.21
N CYS A 109 -2.45 16.97 -2.23
CA CYS A 109 -1.90 16.17 -1.14
C CYS A 109 -1.21 14.93 -1.70
N GLY A 110 -0.18 14.42 -1.01
CA GLY A 110 0.42 13.15 -1.38
C GLY A 110 -0.56 12.00 -1.14
N GLU A 111 -0.60 11.03 -2.06
CA GLU A 111 -1.41 9.80 -1.96
C GLU A 111 -1.08 8.93 -0.74
N SER A 112 0.03 9.22 -0.05
CA SER A 112 0.50 8.49 1.14
C SER A 112 0.92 9.44 2.25
N GLY A 113 0.61 10.73 2.12
CA GLY A 113 1.23 11.80 2.92
C GLY A 113 0.94 11.66 4.41
N TRP A 114 -0.30 11.32 4.77
CA TRP A 114 -0.84 11.51 6.13
C TRP A 114 -1.21 10.21 6.86
N ASP A 115 -0.96 9.05 6.26
CA ASP A 115 -1.57 7.80 6.69
C ASP A 115 -0.66 6.57 6.58
N TYR A 116 0.66 6.77 6.65
CA TYR A 116 1.64 5.69 6.53
C TYR A 116 1.45 4.83 5.27
N ALA A 117 1.02 5.46 4.17
CA ALA A 117 0.78 4.86 2.86
C ALA A 117 -0.49 4.00 2.72
N SER A 118 -1.57 4.35 3.43
CA SER A 118 -2.89 3.76 3.18
C SER A 118 -3.71 4.51 2.10
N GLY A 119 -3.42 5.79 1.87
CA GLY A 119 -4.15 6.63 0.91
C GLY A 119 -5.57 7.01 1.34
N ASP A 120 -5.87 6.93 2.63
CA ASP A 120 -7.16 7.26 3.23
C ASP A 120 -7.37 8.77 3.42
N PHE A 121 -6.31 9.55 3.69
CA PHE A 121 -6.45 10.99 3.92
C PHE A 121 -7.17 11.74 2.78
N PRO A 122 -6.74 11.64 1.50
CA PRO A 122 -7.43 12.34 0.41
C PRO A 122 -8.90 11.92 0.25
N ARG A 123 -9.20 10.65 0.54
CA ARG A 123 -10.56 10.10 0.45
C ARG A 123 -11.46 10.63 1.56
N TRP A 124 -10.97 10.62 2.79
CA TRP A 124 -11.68 11.24 3.91
C TRP A 124 -11.86 12.74 3.70
N LEU A 125 -10.84 13.42 3.19
CA LEU A 125 -10.93 14.85 2.91
C LEU A 125 -12.02 15.14 1.88
N SER A 126 -12.08 14.35 0.80
CA SER A 126 -13.14 14.47 -0.21
C SER A 126 -14.52 14.23 0.37
N GLN A 127 -14.69 13.15 1.11
CA GLN A 127 -15.97 12.81 1.73
C GLN A 127 -16.44 13.89 2.72
N LEU A 128 -15.55 14.41 3.56
CA LEU A 128 -15.89 15.35 4.63
C LEU A 128 -16.07 16.79 4.12
N SER A 129 -15.35 17.18 3.07
CA SER A 129 -15.48 18.52 2.45
C SER A 129 -16.54 18.61 1.36
N GLY A 130 -16.99 17.47 0.82
CA GLY A 130 -17.87 17.42 -0.36
C GLY A 130 -17.18 17.80 -1.67
N ILE A 131 -15.86 17.97 -1.67
CA ILE A 131 -15.06 18.32 -2.85
C ILE A 131 -14.67 17.03 -3.59
N ALA A 132 -14.81 17.04 -4.92
CA ALA A 132 -14.47 15.88 -5.74
C ALA A 132 -12.97 15.55 -5.71
N LEU A 133 -12.64 14.27 -5.75
CA LEU A 133 -11.28 13.74 -5.70
C LEU A 133 -10.85 13.15 -7.05
N VAL A 134 -9.61 13.48 -7.45
CA VAL A 134 -8.89 12.77 -8.51
C VAL A 134 -7.70 12.06 -7.89
N GLU A 135 -7.67 10.73 -8.01
CA GLU A 135 -6.60 9.87 -7.50
C GLU A 135 -5.51 9.60 -8.54
N GLY A 136 -4.30 9.27 -8.07
CA GLY A 136 -3.19 8.83 -8.90
C GLY A 136 -2.59 9.93 -9.77
N VAL A 137 -2.71 11.19 -9.38
CA VAL A 137 -2.27 12.33 -10.19
C VAL A 137 -0.75 12.35 -10.30
N CYS A 138 -0.24 12.29 -11.53
CA CYS A 138 1.18 12.36 -11.86
C CYS A 138 1.58 13.67 -12.56
N ASP A 139 0.61 14.44 -13.07
CA ASP A 139 0.85 15.78 -13.58
C ASP A 139 -0.43 16.62 -13.49
N PHE A 140 -0.29 17.94 -13.40
CA PHE A 140 -1.39 18.85 -13.62
C PHE A 140 -0.91 20.20 -14.14
N ARG A 141 -1.78 20.89 -14.88
CA ARG A 141 -1.58 22.25 -15.37
C ARG A 141 -2.91 23.01 -15.46
N PRO A 142 -2.93 24.31 -15.13
CA PRO A 142 -4.10 25.15 -15.44
C PRO A 142 -4.35 25.19 -16.94
N CYS A 143 -5.61 25.10 -17.36
CA CYS A 143 -6.00 25.30 -18.74
C CYS A 143 -5.84 26.78 -19.11
N ALA A 144 -5.15 27.06 -20.23
CA ALA A 144 -4.94 28.43 -20.70
C ALA A 144 -6.21 29.05 -21.31
N ASP A 145 -7.10 28.20 -21.82
CA ASP A 145 -8.34 28.53 -22.51
C ASP A 145 -9.55 28.71 -21.59
N GLU A 146 -9.56 28.12 -20.38
CA GLU A 146 -10.69 28.19 -19.45
C GLU A 146 -10.24 28.42 -17.99
N PRO A 147 -10.44 29.63 -17.43
CA PRO A 147 -10.06 29.94 -16.05
C PRO A 147 -10.78 29.06 -15.02
N GLY A 148 -10.00 28.44 -14.12
CA GLY A 148 -10.52 27.54 -13.08
C GLY A 148 -10.69 26.09 -13.53
N MET A 149 -10.35 25.79 -14.79
CA MET A 149 -10.19 24.43 -15.30
C MET A 149 -8.73 24.00 -15.23
N LEU A 150 -8.52 22.73 -14.93
CA LEU A 150 -7.22 22.07 -14.82
C LEU A 150 -7.19 20.90 -15.80
N GLU A 151 -6.08 20.74 -16.49
CA GLU A 151 -5.75 19.47 -17.14
C GLU A 151 -4.90 18.65 -16.18
N VAL A 152 -5.36 17.45 -15.86
CA VAL A 152 -4.78 16.57 -14.84
C VAL A 152 -4.47 15.23 -15.49
N SER A 153 -3.20 14.85 -15.46
CA SER A 153 -2.77 13.50 -15.87
C SER A 153 -2.71 12.61 -14.64
N ARG A 154 -3.37 11.46 -14.71
CA ARG A 154 -3.31 10.45 -13.66
C ARG A 154 -2.84 9.11 -14.20
N GLN A 155 -2.13 8.39 -13.35
CA GLN A 155 -1.63 7.06 -13.60
C GLN A 155 -2.02 6.13 -12.44
N THR A 156 -2.64 5.02 -12.81
CA THR A 156 -2.96 3.91 -11.91
C THR A 156 -2.24 2.65 -12.40
N ASP A 157 -2.31 1.57 -11.63
CA ASP A 157 -1.76 0.27 -12.05
C ASP A 157 -2.38 -0.27 -13.35
N ALA A 158 -3.59 0.17 -13.69
CA ALA A 158 -4.35 -0.35 -14.81
C ALA A 158 -4.34 0.55 -16.06
N PHE A 159 -4.17 1.86 -15.89
CA PHE A 159 -4.22 2.83 -16.99
C PHE A 159 -3.57 4.17 -16.65
N SER A 160 -3.17 4.88 -17.70
CA SER A 160 -2.85 6.30 -17.69
C SER A 160 -3.92 7.07 -18.47
N GLU A 161 -4.34 8.22 -17.97
CA GLU A 161 -5.30 9.09 -18.64
C GLU A 161 -5.12 10.56 -18.27
N THR A 162 -5.63 11.43 -19.13
CA THR A 162 -5.71 12.88 -18.89
C THR A 162 -7.17 13.28 -18.77
N LEU A 163 -7.47 14.07 -17.74
CA LEU A 163 -8.80 14.58 -17.42
C LEU A 163 -8.78 16.11 -17.44
N ARG A 164 -9.87 16.72 -17.90
CA ARG A 164 -10.12 18.14 -17.63
C ARG A 164 -11.06 18.24 -16.42
N VAL A 165 -10.66 18.95 -15.36
CA VAL A 165 -11.41 19.06 -14.11
C VAL A 165 -11.54 20.52 -13.66
N LYS A 166 -12.73 20.87 -13.16
CA LYS A 166 -13.04 22.23 -12.68
C LYS A 166 -12.87 22.34 -11.17
N ALA A 167 -12.31 23.43 -10.67
CA ALA A 167 -12.29 23.72 -9.24
C ALA A 167 -13.72 23.93 -8.67
N PRO A 168 -14.01 23.51 -7.42
CA PRO A 168 -13.09 22.92 -6.44
C PRO A 168 -12.77 21.44 -6.73
N VAL A 169 -11.52 21.05 -6.49
CA VAL A 169 -11.06 19.67 -6.69
C VAL A 169 -9.91 19.33 -5.73
N ILE A 170 -9.89 18.09 -5.24
CA ILE A 170 -8.76 17.51 -4.52
C ILE A 170 -7.97 16.64 -5.48
N LEU A 171 -6.66 16.87 -5.56
CA LEU A 171 -5.71 16.10 -6.34
C LEU A 171 -4.86 15.26 -5.38
N SER A 172 -5.06 13.95 -5.39
CA SER A 172 -4.18 13.01 -4.70
C SER A 172 -3.04 12.63 -5.62
N CYS A 173 -1.84 13.10 -5.27
CA CYS A 173 -0.67 13.06 -6.11
C CYS A 173 0.24 11.88 -5.77
N ASN A 174 0.64 11.14 -6.80
CA ASN A 174 1.58 10.03 -6.66
C ASN A 174 3.04 10.49 -6.76
N LYS A 175 3.98 9.57 -6.57
CA LYS A 175 5.44 9.87 -6.58
C LYS A 175 5.97 10.42 -7.90
N ALA A 176 5.25 10.26 -9.01
CA ALA A 176 5.63 10.78 -10.31
C ALA A 176 5.30 12.27 -10.49
N ILE A 177 4.55 12.88 -9.55
CA ILE A 177 4.11 14.29 -9.62
C ILE A 177 5.25 15.30 -9.79
N TYR A 178 6.42 15.00 -9.20
CA TYR A 178 7.61 15.84 -9.30
C TYR A 178 8.86 14.99 -9.08
N PRO A 179 9.91 15.12 -9.92
CA PRO A 179 11.12 14.31 -9.77
C PRO A 179 11.80 14.55 -8.41
N SER A 180 12.03 13.47 -7.65
CA SER A 180 12.52 13.52 -6.27
C SER A 180 13.88 14.23 -6.13
N GLU A 181 14.75 14.03 -7.11
CA GLU A 181 16.09 14.58 -7.24
C GLU A 181 16.09 16.08 -7.58
N GLN A 182 14.97 16.59 -8.09
CA GLN A 182 14.77 18.02 -8.35
C GLN A 182 14.14 18.74 -7.17
N VAL A 183 13.71 18.02 -6.12
CA VAL A 183 13.15 18.64 -4.92
C VAL A 183 14.23 19.51 -4.27
N ARG A 184 13.94 20.80 -4.27
CA ARG A 184 14.86 21.82 -3.77
C ARG A 184 15.01 21.72 -2.25
N ILE A 185 16.26 21.83 -1.79
CA ILE A 185 16.59 22.02 -0.38
C ILE A 185 16.83 23.51 -0.11
N PRO A 186 16.09 24.16 0.80
CA PRO A 186 16.29 25.56 1.14
C PRO A 186 17.68 25.84 1.71
N SER A 187 18.24 27.00 1.37
CA SER A 187 19.50 27.48 1.94
C SER A 187 19.33 27.92 3.39
N MET A 188 20.43 28.02 4.15
CA MET A 188 20.39 28.57 5.52
C MET A 188 19.78 29.98 5.59
N ARG A 189 20.03 30.82 4.57
CA ARG A 189 19.46 32.17 4.48
C ARG A 189 17.94 32.12 4.42
N GLU A 190 17.39 31.24 3.60
CA GLU A 190 15.94 31.07 3.45
C GLU A 190 15.31 30.48 4.71
N MET A 191 15.98 29.52 5.34
CA MET A 191 15.56 29.00 6.65
C MET A 191 15.51 30.11 7.70
N MET A 192 16.51 31.00 7.76
CA MET A 192 16.49 32.14 8.69
C MET A 192 15.35 33.12 8.40
N LEU A 193 15.03 33.36 7.13
CA LEU A 193 13.89 34.21 6.74
C LEU A 193 12.56 33.55 7.11
N ALA A 194 12.41 32.25 6.85
CA ALA A 194 11.22 31.48 7.21
C ALA A 194 11.00 31.35 8.73
N MET A 195 12.06 31.47 9.55
CA MET A 195 11.90 31.56 11.00
C MET A 195 11.24 32.86 11.46
N ARG A 196 11.25 33.90 10.63
CA ARG A 196 10.61 35.20 10.89
C ARG A 196 9.26 35.35 10.19
N SER A 197 8.91 34.44 9.27
CA SER A 197 7.65 34.52 8.55
C SER A 197 6.47 34.25 9.48
N GLN A 198 5.33 34.88 9.18
CA GLN A 198 4.10 34.63 9.91
C GLN A 198 3.55 33.25 9.55
N ILE A 199 3.20 32.46 10.57
CA ILE A 199 2.38 31.25 10.42
C ILE A 199 0.96 31.63 10.84
N HIS A 200 -0.01 31.36 9.98
CA HIS A 200 -1.42 31.62 10.27
C HIS A 200 -1.95 30.50 11.18
N LEU A 201 -2.15 30.82 12.45
CA LEU A 201 -2.69 29.88 13.43
C LEU A 201 -4.19 29.70 13.21
N VAL A 202 -4.63 28.46 13.15
CA VAL A 202 -6.04 28.06 13.06
C VAL A 202 -6.37 27.20 14.29
N PRO A 203 -7.41 27.54 15.08
CA PRO A 203 -7.83 26.68 16.18
C PRO A 203 -8.44 25.37 15.66
N PRO A 204 -8.37 24.26 16.42
CA PRO A 204 -9.06 23.02 16.05
C PRO A 204 -10.56 23.25 15.89
N ALA A 205 -11.17 22.61 14.90
CA ALA A 205 -12.60 22.70 14.64
C ALA A 205 -13.42 21.82 15.60
N GLY A 206 -12.84 20.76 16.16
CA GLY A 206 -13.52 19.89 17.12
C GLY A 206 -12.64 18.75 17.63
N ASP A 207 -13.22 17.85 18.43
CA ASP A 207 -12.58 16.58 18.78
C ASP A 207 -13.05 15.49 17.82
N PHE A 208 -12.20 15.18 16.84
CA PHE A 208 -12.43 14.12 15.86
C PHE A 208 -11.79 12.78 16.25
N SER A 209 -11.32 12.64 17.50
CA SER A 209 -10.66 11.43 17.97
C SER A 209 -11.61 10.22 17.87
N PRO A 210 -11.18 9.10 17.28
CA PRO A 210 -11.99 7.89 17.25
C PRO A 210 -12.25 7.38 18.68
N ARG A 211 -13.52 7.10 19.00
CA ARG A 211 -13.88 6.36 20.21
C ARG A 211 -13.46 4.90 20.02
N LYS A 212 -12.32 4.49 20.59
CA LYS A 212 -11.79 3.13 20.45
C LYS A 212 -12.34 2.21 21.54
N GLU A 213 -13.05 1.15 21.13
CA GLU A 213 -13.22 -0.07 21.91
C GLU A 213 -12.41 -1.19 21.25
N TYR A 214 -11.54 -1.85 22.01
CA TYR A 214 -10.71 -2.94 21.52
C TYR A 214 -11.51 -4.24 21.51
N SER A 215 -11.82 -4.80 20.34
CA SER A 215 -12.24 -6.19 20.23
C SER A 215 -11.01 -7.05 19.91
N GLY A 216 -10.62 -7.97 20.79
CA GLY A 216 -9.44 -8.80 20.59
C GLY A 216 -9.50 -9.62 19.28
N TYR A 217 -8.32 -9.88 18.70
CA TYR A 217 -8.17 -10.71 17.51
C TYR A 217 -7.91 -12.17 17.91
N ARG A 218 -8.80 -13.10 17.52
CA ARG A 218 -8.59 -14.54 17.72
C ARG A 218 -7.87 -15.11 16.51
N MET A 219 -6.57 -15.36 16.65
CA MET A 219 -5.80 -16.15 15.68
C MET A 219 -6.40 -17.55 15.54
N MET A 220 -6.44 -18.08 14.31
CA MET A 220 -6.67 -19.50 14.15
C MET A 220 -5.51 -20.25 14.83
N PRO A 221 -5.79 -21.30 15.60
CA PRO A 221 -4.73 -22.08 16.24
C PRO A 221 -3.79 -22.66 15.19
N ALA A 222 -2.52 -22.83 15.56
CA ALA A 222 -1.54 -23.52 14.71
C ALA A 222 -2.07 -24.91 14.29
N ARG A 223 -1.69 -25.38 13.10
CA ARG A 223 -2.12 -26.70 12.62
C ARG A 223 -1.45 -27.78 13.47
N VAL A 224 -2.22 -28.82 13.81
CA VAL A 224 -1.92 -29.77 14.91
C VAL A 224 -0.66 -30.60 14.67
N SER A 225 -0.19 -30.75 13.43
CA SER A 225 1.15 -31.27 13.10
C SER A 225 1.40 -31.20 11.58
N VAL A 226 2.59 -30.76 11.15
CA VAL A 226 3.03 -30.84 9.75
C VAL A 226 3.45 -32.28 9.40
N ARG A 227 3.05 -32.78 8.23
CA ARG A 227 3.56 -34.04 7.68
C ARG A 227 4.78 -33.77 6.83
N PHE A 228 5.96 -34.22 7.29
CA PHE A 228 7.18 -34.09 6.49
C PHE A 228 7.23 -35.15 5.38
N LEU A 229 7.58 -34.71 4.18
CA LEU A 229 7.82 -35.55 3.01
C LEU A 229 9.34 -35.62 2.74
N PRO A 230 9.90 -36.77 2.37
CA PRO A 230 11.30 -36.87 1.95
C PRO A 230 11.58 -35.97 0.74
N PRO A 231 12.73 -35.29 0.67
CA PRO A 231 13.03 -34.35 -0.42
C PRO A 231 13.18 -35.01 -1.80
N GLU A 232 13.38 -36.33 -1.85
CA GLU A 232 13.41 -37.15 -3.07
C GLU A 232 12.05 -37.75 -3.48
N ASP A 233 11.01 -37.67 -2.64
CA ASP A 233 9.70 -38.28 -2.92
C ASP A 233 8.81 -37.35 -3.76
N PHE A 234 9.23 -37.11 -5.00
CA PHE A 234 8.51 -36.24 -5.93
C PHE A 234 7.11 -36.76 -6.28
N VAL A 235 6.92 -38.09 -6.23
CA VAL A 235 5.64 -38.76 -6.48
C VAL A 235 4.62 -38.31 -5.44
N GLN A 236 4.98 -38.40 -4.15
CA GLN A 236 4.10 -37.98 -3.08
C GLN A 236 3.86 -36.46 -3.06
N MET A 237 4.86 -35.65 -3.42
CA MET A 237 4.67 -34.20 -3.57
C MET A 237 3.69 -33.86 -4.70
N ALA A 238 3.81 -34.54 -5.85
CA ALA A 238 2.89 -34.37 -6.97
C ALA A 238 1.47 -34.85 -6.65
N ASP A 239 1.32 -35.93 -5.86
CA ASP A 239 0.01 -36.40 -5.36
C ASP A 239 -0.65 -35.32 -4.50
N VAL A 240 0.09 -34.73 -3.55
CA VAL A 240 -0.41 -33.63 -2.70
C VAL A 240 -0.82 -32.43 -3.54
N PHE A 241 0.02 -32.06 -4.53
CA PHE A 241 -0.24 -30.95 -5.43
C PHE A 241 -1.54 -31.16 -6.23
N GLN A 242 -1.69 -32.32 -6.86
CA GLN A 242 -2.88 -32.64 -7.68
C GLN A 242 -4.13 -32.82 -6.83
N GLN A 243 -4.05 -33.49 -5.68
CA GLN A 243 -5.20 -33.69 -4.80
C GLN A 243 -5.74 -32.35 -4.29
N ALA A 244 -4.86 -31.43 -3.88
CA ALA A 244 -5.28 -30.13 -3.38
C ALA A 244 -5.97 -29.28 -4.46
N LEU A 245 -5.61 -29.47 -5.74
CA LEU A 245 -6.27 -28.80 -6.87
C LEU A 245 -7.56 -29.50 -7.29
N ALA A 246 -7.61 -30.83 -7.26
CA ALA A 246 -8.84 -31.59 -7.52
C ALA A 246 -9.93 -31.27 -6.47
N ASP A 247 -9.54 -31.13 -5.21
CA ASP A 247 -10.43 -30.68 -4.12
C ASP A 247 -10.93 -29.23 -4.31
N ALA A 248 -10.35 -28.48 -5.26
CA ALA A 248 -10.74 -27.12 -5.61
C ALA A 248 -11.82 -27.06 -6.72
N GLU A 249 -12.04 -28.13 -7.49
CA GLU A 249 -13.11 -28.18 -8.49
C GLU A 249 -14.48 -28.20 -7.79
N GLY A 250 -15.16 -27.04 -7.79
CA GLY A 250 -16.40 -26.80 -7.04
C GLY A 250 -16.26 -25.80 -5.88
N PHE A 251 -15.07 -25.19 -5.71
CA PHE A 251 -14.83 -24.18 -4.70
C PHE A 251 -15.30 -22.78 -5.17
N SER A 252 -16.32 -22.25 -4.51
CA SER A 252 -16.60 -20.81 -4.48
C SER A 252 -15.94 -20.20 -3.25
N SER A 253 -15.19 -19.10 -3.43
CA SER A 253 -14.65 -18.29 -2.33
C SER A 253 -15.72 -17.56 -1.50
N GLU A 254 -17.01 -17.87 -1.71
CA GLU A 254 -18.14 -17.48 -0.87
C GLU A 254 -18.18 -18.23 0.48
N GLY A 255 -17.02 -18.50 1.07
CA GLY A 255 -16.93 -18.93 2.46
C GLY A 255 -17.41 -17.81 3.38
N GLU A 256 -18.16 -18.17 4.42
CA GLU A 256 -18.81 -17.30 5.40
C GLU A 256 -18.17 -15.92 5.53
N THR A 257 -18.86 -14.91 5.01
CA THR A 257 -18.59 -13.51 5.33
C THR A 257 -18.52 -13.42 6.85
N PRO A 258 -17.45 -12.86 7.45
CA PRO A 258 -17.38 -12.76 8.91
C PRO A 258 -18.61 -12.01 9.39
N VAL A 259 -19.50 -12.70 10.12
CA VAL A 259 -20.60 -12.04 10.79
C VAL A 259 -19.98 -11.23 11.92
N PHE A 260 -19.82 -9.93 11.67
CA PHE A 260 -19.52 -8.96 12.71
C PHE A 260 -20.71 -8.97 13.69
N SER A 261 -20.60 -9.76 14.76
CA SER A 261 -21.54 -9.70 15.88
C SER A 261 -21.11 -8.57 16.84
N GLY A 262 -21.12 -7.36 16.31
CA GLY A 262 -21.04 -6.14 17.10
C GLY A 262 -22.43 -5.56 17.30
N ARG A 263 -22.81 -5.23 18.54
CA ARG A 263 -23.96 -4.34 18.76
C ARG A 263 -23.54 -2.96 18.27
N VAL A 264 -24.29 -2.36 17.35
CA VAL A 264 -24.08 -0.95 16.95
C VAL A 264 -24.35 -0.08 18.18
N LEU A 265 -23.30 0.39 18.86
CA LEU A 265 -23.41 1.18 20.09
C LEU A 265 -23.55 2.69 19.83
N ALA A 266 -23.19 3.15 18.63
CA ALA A 266 -23.48 4.49 18.18
C ALA A 266 -23.70 4.49 16.67
N ARG A 267 -24.83 5.04 16.22
CA ARG A 267 -24.95 5.58 14.87
C ARG A 267 -24.33 6.98 14.91
N VAL A 268 -23.45 7.28 13.97
CA VAL A 268 -23.17 8.68 13.63
C VAL A 268 -24.51 9.24 13.14
N SER A 269 -25.17 10.01 13.98
CA SER A 269 -26.40 10.71 13.62
C SER A 269 -26.05 11.76 12.58
N SER A 270 -26.39 11.46 11.33
CA SER A 270 -26.35 12.33 10.15
C SER A 270 -25.43 13.55 10.27
N LEU A 271 -24.18 13.41 9.82
CA LEU A 271 -23.72 14.43 8.90
C LEU A 271 -24.70 14.32 7.72
N GLU A 272 -25.44 15.37 7.40
CA GLU A 272 -26.17 15.42 6.13
C GLU A 272 -25.19 14.95 5.07
N ASP A 273 -25.41 13.77 4.47
CA ASP A 273 -24.48 13.16 3.52
C ASP A 273 -24.17 14.24 2.48
N PRO A 274 -22.97 14.86 2.49
CA PRO A 274 -22.60 15.72 1.40
C PRO A 274 -22.28 14.74 0.29
N HIS A 275 -23.30 14.39 -0.50
CA HIS A 275 -23.08 13.72 -1.77
C HIS A 275 -22.03 14.56 -2.49
N PRO A 276 -20.82 14.02 -2.76
CA PRO A 276 -19.82 14.78 -3.49
C PRO A 276 -20.49 15.19 -4.80
N LEU A 277 -20.54 16.49 -5.06
CA LEU A 277 -21.03 16.98 -6.35
C LEU A 277 -20.16 16.30 -7.41
N PRO A 278 -20.76 15.63 -8.41
CA PRO A 278 -19.96 14.98 -9.44
C PRO A 278 -19.06 16.04 -10.06
N ALA A 279 -17.74 15.80 -10.03
CA ALA A 279 -16.83 16.62 -10.81
C ALA A 279 -17.33 16.62 -12.25
N GLN A 280 -17.46 17.81 -12.85
CA GLN A 280 -17.56 17.92 -14.30
C GLN A 280 -16.17 17.56 -14.86
N ALA A 281 -15.94 16.25 -15.02
CA ALA A 281 -14.72 15.69 -15.54
C ALA A 281 -15.01 15.05 -16.90
N GLU A 282 -14.28 15.48 -17.92
CA GLU A 282 -14.31 14.88 -19.25
C GLU A 282 -13.06 14.01 -19.43
N GLN A 283 -13.27 12.73 -19.74
CA GLN A 283 -12.20 11.75 -19.96
C GLN A 283 -11.67 11.89 -21.39
N VAL A 284 -10.35 12.11 -21.54
CA VAL A 284 -9.76 12.45 -22.85
C VAL A 284 -9.12 11.24 -23.56
N ASP A 285 -8.49 10.32 -22.83
CA ASP A 285 -7.80 9.14 -23.40
C ASP A 285 -7.58 8.04 -22.34
N ARG A 286 -7.47 6.76 -22.71
CA ARG A 286 -7.18 5.63 -21.79
C ARG A 286 -6.42 4.49 -22.48
N GLN A 287 -5.34 4.02 -21.87
CA GLN A 287 -4.60 2.82 -22.33
C GLN A 287 -4.57 1.70 -21.26
N PRO A 288 -4.86 0.43 -21.62
CA PRO A 288 -4.85 -0.70 -20.69
C PRO A 288 -3.46 -1.34 -20.49
N MET A 289 -3.19 -1.91 -19.30
CA MET A 289 -2.02 -2.74 -18.99
C MET A 289 -2.27 -4.26 -19.14
N PRO A 290 -1.22 -5.10 -19.30
CA PRO A 290 -1.36 -6.56 -19.47
C PRO A 290 -1.99 -7.27 -18.26
N VAL A 291 -2.83 -8.27 -18.52
CA VAL A 291 -3.59 -9.01 -17.51
C VAL A 291 -2.72 -10.13 -16.90
N HIS A 292 -2.43 -10.03 -15.60
CA HIS A 292 -1.88 -11.12 -14.78
C HIS A 292 -3.00 -11.79 -13.96
N ALA A 293 -2.89 -13.09 -13.67
CA ALA A 293 -3.84 -13.78 -12.80
C ALA A 293 -3.80 -13.17 -11.38
N ASP A 294 -4.95 -12.74 -10.86
CA ASP A 294 -5.04 -12.10 -9.54
C ASP A 294 -4.81 -13.15 -8.43
N VAL A 295 -3.72 -12.94 -7.67
CA VAL A 295 -3.33 -13.76 -6.52
C VAL A 295 -4.44 -13.95 -5.49
N ARG A 296 -5.39 -13.01 -5.39
CA ARG A 296 -6.53 -13.08 -4.46
C ARG A 296 -7.58 -14.11 -4.85
N THR A 297 -7.66 -14.42 -6.14
CA THR A 297 -8.71 -15.30 -6.70
C THR A 297 -8.16 -16.64 -7.20
N ALA A 298 -6.84 -16.79 -7.22
CA ALA A 298 -6.20 -17.98 -7.75
C ALA A 298 -6.43 -19.20 -6.83
N PRO A 299 -6.82 -20.37 -7.38
CA PRO A 299 -6.99 -21.61 -6.61
C PRO A 299 -5.64 -22.18 -6.15
N LEU A 300 -4.56 -21.83 -6.85
CA LEU A 300 -3.17 -22.13 -6.52
C LEU A 300 -2.39 -20.83 -6.36
N VAL A 301 -1.65 -20.71 -5.25
CA VAL A 301 -0.66 -19.64 -5.07
C VAL A 301 0.71 -20.26 -4.86
N VAL A 302 1.64 -19.95 -5.76
CA VAL A 302 3.06 -20.35 -5.64
C VAL A 302 3.85 -19.14 -5.13
N SER A 303 4.24 -19.17 -3.86
CA SER A 303 4.89 -18.04 -3.19
C SER A 303 6.37 -18.27 -2.92
N GLY A 304 7.21 -17.32 -3.32
CA GLY A 304 8.64 -17.31 -3.05
C GLY A 304 9.08 -16.37 -1.91
N GLY A 305 9.98 -16.85 -1.06
CA GLY A 305 10.66 -16.06 -0.03
C GLY A 305 12.08 -15.66 -0.41
N MET A 306 12.81 -15.05 0.52
CA MET A 306 14.22 -14.67 0.31
C MET A 306 15.15 -15.87 0.12
N GLY A 307 14.74 -17.06 0.56
CA GLY A 307 15.48 -18.30 0.32
C GLY A 307 15.41 -18.80 -1.13
N VAL A 308 14.66 -18.13 -2.01
CA VAL A 308 14.58 -18.46 -3.44
C VAL A 308 15.59 -17.62 -4.22
N GLU A 309 16.50 -18.31 -4.92
CA GLU A 309 17.43 -17.66 -5.82
C GLU A 309 16.71 -17.06 -7.05
N PRO A 310 17.18 -15.92 -7.59
CA PRO A 310 16.60 -15.28 -8.78
C PRO A 310 16.43 -16.23 -9.98
N SER A 311 17.34 -17.19 -10.14
CA SER A 311 17.35 -18.21 -11.20
C SER A 311 16.16 -19.17 -11.15
N LEU A 312 15.52 -19.33 -10.00
CA LEU A 312 14.43 -20.30 -9.79
C LEU A 312 13.04 -19.71 -10.04
N TRP A 313 12.87 -18.38 -10.13
CA TRP A 313 11.56 -17.76 -10.37
C TRP A 313 10.85 -18.24 -11.63
N PRO A 314 11.52 -18.46 -12.77
CA PRO A 314 10.86 -19.02 -13.95
C PRO A 314 10.19 -20.38 -13.68
N LEU A 315 10.73 -21.18 -12.76
CA LEU A 315 10.13 -22.45 -12.34
C LEU A 315 8.89 -22.24 -11.45
N LEU A 316 8.91 -21.24 -10.55
CA LEU A 316 7.74 -20.88 -9.73
C LEU A 316 6.61 -20.37 -10.62
N GLU A 317 6.92 -19.50 -11.58
CA GLU A 317 5.96 -18.99 -12.57
C GLU A 317 5.43 -20.10 -13.47
N GLN A 318 6.28 -21.07 -13.83
CA GLN A 318 5.85 -22.25 -14.54
C GLN A 318 4.89 -23.11 -13.70
N LEU A 319 5.23 -23.43 -12.45
CA LEU A 319 4.36 -24.20 -11.56
C LEU A 319 3.01 -23.52 -11.36
N ALA A 320 3.00 -22.19 -11.19
CA ALA A 320 1.78 -21.41 -11.11
C ALA A 320 0.97 -21.53 -12.41
N ARG A 321 1.59 -21.32 -13.58
CA ARG A 321 0.90 -21.43 -14.88
C ARG A 321 0.35 -22.83 -15.15
N ASP A 322 1.16 -23.86 -14.95
CA ASP A 322 0.81 -25.25 -15.22
C ASP A 322 -0.32 -25.73 -14.29
N GLY A 323 -0.42 -25.16 -13.08
CA GLY A 323 -1.50 -25.42 -12.12
C GLY A 323 -2.66 -24.43 -12.16
N GLY A 324 -2.74 -23.53 -13.15
CA GLY A 324 -3.82 -22.54 -13.27
C GLY A 324 -3.87 -21.52 -12.11
N GLY A 325 -2.73 -21.26 -11.48
CA GLY A 325 -2.57 -20.40 -10.31
C GLY A 325 -1.89 -19.06 -10.58
N ALA A 326 -1.54 -18.38 -9.49
CA ALA A 326 -0.80 -17.13 -9.50
C ALA A 326 0.54 -17.27 -8.76
N THR A 327 1.49 -16.42 -9.12
CA THR A 327 2.77 -16.29 -8.41
C THR A 327 2.64 -15.24 -7.31
N ALA A 328 3.27 -15.49 -6.17
CA ALA A 328 3.29 -14.59 -5.02
C ALA A 328 4.69 -14.43 -4.44
N CYS A 329 4.88 -13.42 -3.59
CA CYS A 329 6.14 -13.21 -2.90
C CYS A 329 5.98 -12.64 -1.49
N THR A 330 7.02 -12.79 -0.68
CA THR A 330 7.13 -12.15 0.65
C THR A 330 7.57 -10.68 0.55
N ARG A 331 7.31 -9.89 1.60
CA ARG A 331 7.72 -8.48 1.66
C ARG A 331 9.19 -8.21 1.29
N PRO A 332 10.18 -8.93 1.85
CA PRO A 332 11.58 -8.66 1.51
C PRO A 332 11.90 -8.89 0.03
N VAL A 333 11.16 -9.77 -0.67
CA VAL A 333 11.39 -10.08 -2.08
C VAL A 333 10.99 -8.91 -2.98
N TYR A 334 9.80 -8.32 -2.78
CA TYR A 334 9.40 -7.15 -3.57
C TYR A 334 10.21 -5.91 -3.19
N GLN A 335 10.58 -5.75 -1.91
CA GLN A 335 11.43 -4.65 -1.47
C GLN A 335 12.83 -4.72 -2.10
N ALA A 336 13.32 -5.93 -2.38
CA ALA A 336 14.56 -6.16 -3.12
C ALA A 336 14.40 -5.99 -4.66
N GLY A 337 13.22 -5.59 -5.15
CA GLY A 337 12.93 -5.40 -6.57
C GLY A 337 12.90 -6.70 -7.38
N ARG A 338 12.85 -7.87 -6.73
CA ARG A 338 12.86 -9.16 -7.43
C ARG A 338 11.51 -9.51 -8.04
N ARG A 339 10.42 -9.04 -7.45
CA ARG A 339 9.02 -9.26 -7.86
C ARG A 339 8.20 -7.99 -7.66
N PRO A 340 7.09 -7.79 -8.39
CA PRO A 340 6.25 -6.61 -8.26
C PRO A 340 5.42 -6.62 -6.96
N TYR A 341 4.98 -5.43 -6.53
CA TYR A 341 4.22 -5.27 -5.28
C TYR A 341 2.88 -6.02 -5.27
N PHE A 342 2.19 -6.13 -6.41
CA PHE A 342 0.88 -6.81 -6.47
C PHE A 342 0.94 -8.32 -6.18
N GLU A 343 2.14 -8.92 -6.21
CA GLU A 343 2.36 -10.32 -5.82
C GLU A 343 2.62 -10.47 -4.30
N HIS A 344 2.73 -9.37 -3.56
CA HIS A 344 3.05 -9.41 -2.14
C HIS A 344 1.89 -10.00 -1.32
N VAL A 345 2.14 -11.13 -0.63
CA VAL A 345 1.20 -11.72 0.34
C VAL A 345 1.68 -11.42 1.76
N GLY A 346 0.76 -10.96 2.63
CA GLY A 346 1.06 -10.70 4.03
C GLY A 346 0.07 -9.77 4.74
N GLN A 347 0.48 -9.21 5.88
CA GLN A 347 -0.35 -8.34 6.72
C GLN A 347 -0.79 -7.10 5.95
N THR A 348 0.17 -6.48 5.27
CA THR A 348 0.01 -5.28 4.45
C THR A 348 0.01 -5.59 2.95
N GLY A 349 -0.13 -6.86 2.57
CA GLY A 349 -0.20 -7.33 1.19
C GLY A 349 -1.56 -7.97 0.87
N ALA A 350 -1.63 -8.72 -0.22
CA ALA A 350 -2.79 -9.53 -0.55
C ALA A 350 -3.10 -10.55 0.56
N LYS A 351 -4.39 -10.70 0.86
CA LYS A 351 -4.96 -11.80 1.64
C LYS A 351 -5.45 -12.84 0.65
N VAL A 352 -5.02 -14.07 0.83
CA VAL A 352 -5.28 -15.16 -0.11
C VAL A 352 -5.83 -16.37 0.61
N GLU A 353 -6.76 -17.04 -0.04
CA GLU A 353 -7.42 -18.25 0.46
C GLU A 353 -7.42 -19.36 -0.60
N PRO A 354 -6.25 -19.72 -1.18
CA PRO A 354 -6.19 -20.72 -2.22
C PRO A 354 -6.50 -22.12 -1.68
N ALA A 355 -6.88 -23.01 -2.59
CA ALA A 355 -6.95 -24.43 -2.29
C ALA A 355 -5.56 -24.98 -1.94
N LEU A 356 -4.53 -24.54 -2.65
CA LEU A 356 -3.13 -24.86 -2.37
C LEU A 356 -2.24 -23.61 -2.31
N TYR A 357 -1.53 -23.45 -1.21
CA TYR A 357 -0.45 -22.48 -1.06
C TYR A 357 0.90 -23.20 -1.00
N LEU A 358 1.72 -23.02 -2.03
CA LEU A 358 3.08 -23.54 -2.11
C LEU A 358 4.06 -22.47 -1.60
N ALA A 359 4.61 -22.66 -0.41
CA ALA A 359 5.56 -21.74 0.23
C ALA A 359 7.00 -22.22 -0.01
N VAL A 360 7.77 -21.52 -0.84
CA VAL A 360 9.15 -21.91 -1.18
C VAL A 360 10.14 -20.92 -0.58
N GLY A 361 11.04 -21.38 0.28
CA GLY A 361 12.08 -20.55 0.88
C GLY A 361 11.55 -19.42 1.79
N ILE A 362 10.40 -19.65 2.44
CA ILE A 362 9.71 -18.69 3.31
C ILE A 362 9.93 -19.08 4.77
N SER A 363 10.42 -18.15 5.59
CA SER A 363 10.70 -18.40 7.02
C SER A 363 9.45 -18.49 7.90
N GLY A 364 8.33 -17.89 7.48
CA GLY A 364 7.07 -17.90 8.22
C GLY A 364 6.89 -16.76 9.22
N ALA A 365 7.47 -15.59 8.95
CA ALA A 365 7.21 -14.39 9.76
C ALA A 365 5.70 -14.13 9.89
N LEU A 366 5.23 -13.78 11.09
CA LEU A 366 3.81 -13.64 11.41
C LEU A 366 3.06 -12.71 10.44
N GLN A 367 3.73 -11.65 9.97
CA GLN A 367 3.18 -10.72 9.00
C GLN A 367 2.87 -11.43 7.66
N HIS A 368 3.70 -12.37 7.20
CA HIS A 368 3.40 -13.13 5.99
C HIS A 368 2.29 -14.16 6.24
N ILE A 369 2.34 -14.87 7.37
CA ILE A 369 1.34 -15.87 7.76
C ILE A 369 -0.07 -15.25 7.80
N ALA A 370 -0.20 -14.03 8.33
CA ALA A 370 -1.48 -13.30 8.36
C ALA A 370 -2.10 -13.07 6.96
N GLY A 371 -1.35 -13.23 5.87
CA GLY A 371 -1.84 -13.16 4.49
C GLY A 371 -2.33 -14.48 3.91
N MET A 372 -1.87 -15.62 4.42
CA MET A 372 -2.09 -16.95 3.82
C MET A 372 -2.65 -18.00 4.79
N ILE A 373 -2.83 -17.67 6.08
CA ILE A 373 -3.28 -18.59 7.14
C ILE A 373 -4.57 -19.34 6.81
N ARG A 374 -5.42 -18.75 5.96
CA ARG A 374 -6.71 -19.30 5.50
C ARG A 374 -6.61 -20.20 4.29
N SER A 375 -5.41 -20.40 3.73
CA SER A 375 -5.19 -21.37 2.65
C SER A 375 -5.66 -22.75 3.09
N ARG A 376 -6.39 -23.48 2.25
CA ARG A 376 -6.93 -24.79 2.66
C ARG A 376 -5.81 -25.78 2.90
N LYS A 377 -4.87 -25.89 1.96
CA LYS A 377 -3.65 -26.68 2.08
C LYS A 377 -2.41 -25.82 1.92
N VAL A 378 -1.41 -26.08 2.73
CA VAL A 378 -0.11 -25.41 2.69
C VAL A 378 0.99 -26.46 2.55
N LEU A 379 1.75 -26.38 1.46
CA LEU A 379 2.96 -27.17 1.23
C LEU A 379 4.17 -26.23 1.35
N ALA A 380 5.05 -26.47 2.31
CA ALA A 380 6.23 -25.63 2.57
C ALA A 380 7.52 -26.37 2.19
N ILE A 381 8.39 -25.70 1.43
CA ILE A 381 9.74 -26.16 1.10
C ILE A 381 10.72 -25.18 1.74
N ASN A 382 11.55 -25.66 2.66
CA ASN A 382 12.56 -24.84 3.33
C ASN A 382 13.81 -25.68 3.63
N THR A 383 14.99 -25.06 3.62
CA THR A 383 16.24 -25.73 4.02
C THR A 383 16.38 -25.86 5.54
N ASP A 384 15.75 -24.95 6.30
CA ASP A 384 15.77 -24.97 7.76
C ASP A 384 14.60 -25.80 8.32
N PRO A 385 14.86 -26.98 8.96
CA PRO A 385 13.83 -27.82 9.55
C PRO A 385 13.07 -27.16 10.72
N GLN A 386 13.59 -26.07 11.28
CA GLN A 386 12.97 -25.32 12.38
C GLN A 386 12.23 -24.06 11.90
N ALA A 387 12.07 -23.87 10.59
CA ALA A 387 11.38 -22.70 10.06
C ALA A 387 9.94 -22.60 10.58
N GLU A 388 9.54 -21.40 11.04
CA GLU A 388 8.21 -21.13 11.61
C GLU A 388 7.07 -21.45 10.64
N ILE A 389 7.32 -21.37 9.33
CA ILE A 389 6.34 -21.71 8.29
C ILE A 389 5.77 -23.13 8.48
N PHE A 390 6.56 -24.07 9.00
CA PHE A 390 6.13 -25.45 9.20
C PHE A 390 5.03 -25.59 10.27
N LYS A 391 4.92 -24.66 11.23
CA LYS A 391 3.80 -24.65 12.20
C LYS A 391 2.45 -24.34 11.55
N TYR A 392 2.48 -23.80 10.34
CA TYR A 392 1.31 -23.41 9.57
C TYR A 392 1.16 -24.23 8.28
N ALA A 393 2.04 -25.20 8.05
CA ALA A 393 2.04 -26.07 6.89
C ALA A 393 1.29 -27.38 7.17
N ASP A 394 0.57 -27.91 6.18
CA ASP A 394 0.06 -29.28 6.21
C ASP A 394 1.16 -30.27 5.82
N TYR A 395 1.98 -29.87 4.85
CA TYR A 395 3.07 -30.67 4.32
C TYR A 395 4.37 -29.85 4.35
N GLY A 396 5.45 -30.49 4.78
CA GLY A 396 6.77 -29.86 4.85
C GLY A 396 7.80 -30.68 4.09
N VAL A 397 8.67 -30.02 3.33
CA VAL A 397 9.84 -30.63 2.70
C VAL A 397 11.07 -29.89 3.20
N VAL A 398 11.97 -30.60 3.86
CA VAL A 398 13.24 -30.04 4.30
C VAL A 398 14.29 -30.30 3.22
N GLY A 399 14.71 -29.27 2.50
CA GLY A 399 15.70 -29.40 1.46
C GLY A 399 15.84 -28.18 0.56
N ASP A 400 16.79 -28.26 -0.37
CA ASP A 400 17.12 -27.19 -1.30
C ASP A 400 16.07 -27.04 -2.40
N ALA A 401 15.55 -25.82 -2.58
CA ALA A 401 14.53 -25.53 -3.59
C ALA A 401 15.04 -25.74 -5.02
N GLY A 402 16.33 -25.51 -5.28
CA GLY A 402 16.95 -25.73 -6.59
C GLY A 402 17.01 -27.20 -6.98
N ARG A 403 17.02 -28.12 -6.02
CA ARG A 403 16.88 -29.57 -6.27
C ARG A 403 15.42 -30.01 -6.34
N ILE A 404 14.58 -29.50 -5.44
CA ILE A 404 13.21 -29.98 -5.28
C ILE A 404 12.29 -29.48 -6.40
N LEU A 405 12.38 -28.20 -6.78
CA LEU A 405 11.49 -27.61 -7.79
C LEU A 405 11.61 -28.29 -9.16
N PRO A 406 12.82 -28.54 -9.71
CA PRO A 406 12.93 -29.24 -10.99
C PRO A 406 12.36 -30.66 -10.94
N GLY A 407 12.60 -31.40 -9.85
CA GLY A 407 12.05 -32.75 -9.67
C GLY A 407 10.53 -32.77 -9.59
N LEU A 408 9.94 -31.82 -8.88
CA LEU A 408 8.48 -31.65 -8.80
C LEU A 408 7.87 -31.28 -10.16
N VAL A 409 8.45 -30.32 -10.88
CA VAL A 409 7.98 -29.91 -12.22
C VAL A 409 8.02 -31.09 -13.19
N GLU A 410 9.11 -31.86 -13.18
CA GLU A 410 9.28 -33.00 -14.06
C GLU A 410 8.23 -34.10 -13.78
N GLU A 411 8.00 -34.42 -12.50
CA GLU A 411 7.01 -35.41 -12.11
C GLU A 411 5.58 -34.96 -12.45
N LEU A 412 5.26 -33.68 -12.27
CA LEU A 412 3.96 -33.13 -12.67
C LEU A 412 3.75 -33.22 -14.19
N ARG A 413 4.77 -32.90 -14.99
CA ARG A 413 4.70 -33.02 -16.46
C ARG A 413 4.52 -34.47 -16.92
N ARG A 414 5.24 -35.41 -16.29
CA ARG A 414 5.11 -36.85 -16.56
C ARG A 414 3.67 -37.34 -16.41
N ARG A 415 2.95 -36.81 -15.41
CA ARG A 415 1.55 -37.15 -15.11
C ARG A 415 0.54 -36.45 -16.01
N SER A 416 0.83 -35.21 -16.42
CA SER A 416 -0.03 -34.42 -17.33
C SER A 416 0.07 -34.85 -18.80
N GLY A 417 0.91 -35.84 -19.15
CA GLY A 417 1.02 -36.40 -20.49
C GLY A 417 1.83 -35.58 -21.50
N ASN A 418 2.59 -34.57 -21.05
CA ASN A 418 3.49 -33.79 -21.91
C ASN A 418 4.88 -34.43 -21.93
N PRO A 419 5.39 -34.90 -23.09
CA PRO A 419 6.67 -35.60 -23.15
C PRO A 419 7.85 -34.66 -22.87
N VAL A 420 8.86 -35.23 -22.20
CA VAL A 420 10.14 -34.60 -21.87
C VAL A 420 10.93 -34.40 -23.16
N ASN A 421 11.13 -33.16 -23.60
CA ASN A 421 12.06 -32.88 -24.67
C ASN A 421 13.48 -32.79 -24.09
N THR A 422 14.11 -33.94 -23.85
CA THR A 422 15.55 -34.03 -23.55
C THR A 422 16.34 -33.73 -24.83
N SER A 423 16.62 -32.45 -25.08
CA SER A 423 17.66 -32.05 -26.03
C SER A 423 18.40 -30.81 -25.52
N ALA A 424 19.21 -31.00 -24.47
CA ALA A 424 20.30 -30.10 -24.13
C ALA A 424 21.38 -30.86 -23.33
N ASN A 425 22.01 -31.85 -23.97
CA ASN A 425 23.41 -32.22 -23.72
C ASN A 425 23.88 -33.28 -24.74
N SER A 426 24.29 -32.80 -25.92
CA SER A 426 25.30 -33.48 -26.73
C SER A 426 25.88 -32.51 -27.78
N LYS A 427 26.90 -31.75 -27.36
CA LYS A 427 28.13 -31.36 -28.07
C LYS A 427 28.62 -29.99 -27.64
#